data_AF-A0AAV3TWN8-F1
#
_entry.id   AF-A0AAV3TWN8-F1
#
_cell.length_a   1.000
_cell.length_b   1.000
_cell.length_c   1.000
_cell.angle_alpha   90.00
_cell.angle_beta   90.00
_cell.angle_gamma   90.00
#
_symmetry.space_group_name_H-M   'P 1'
#
loop_
_entity.id
_entity.type
_entity.pdbx_description
1 polymer ?
#
loop_
_entity_poly.entity_id
_entity_poly.type
_entity_poly.pdbx_seq_one_letter_code
_entity_poly.pdbx_strand_id
1 'polypeptide(L)'
;MSEVLDYFFDAYFHQDWRDDYGSSFEAAEDFAKTEPAEAKTHLTSALSGLLEREKLPQDTLNGLGGNFKPESENMEVREWVIKVIEILSTS
;
A
#
# COMPACT_ATOMS: atom_id res chain seq x y z
N MET A 1 -11.60 4.82 -9.40
CA MET A 1 -10.56 4.54 -8.38
C MET A 1 -10.59 3.04 -8.13
N SER A 2 -9.49 2.40 -7.75
CA SER A 2 -9.46 0.93 -7.61
C SER A 2 -10.01 0.56 -6.24
N GLU A 3 -11.14 -0.16 -6.18
CA GLU A 3 -11.81 -0.51 -4.92
C GLU A 3 -10.88 -1.24 -3.93
N VAL A 4 -9.90 -2.01 -4.44
CA VAL A 4 -8.91 -2.70 -3.60
C VAL A 4 -7.85 -1.75 -3.03
N LEU A 5 -7.50 -0.65 -3.71
CA LEU A 5 -6.61 0.37 -3.16
C LEU A 5 -7.32 1.10 -2.02
N ASP A 6 -8.55 1.53 -2.27
CA ASP A 6 -9.35 2.24 -1.26
C ASP A 6 -9.53 1.35 -0.01
N TYR A 7 -9.89 0.08 -0.19
CA TYR A 7 -9.95 -0.89 0.91
C TYR A 7 -8.62 -1.06 1.64
N PHE A 8 -7.52 -1.28 0.92
CA PHE A 8 -6.21 -1.48 1.53
C PHE A 8 -5.79 -0.29 2.39
N PHE A 9 -5.96 0.93 1.87
CA PHE A 9 -5.58 2.14 2.59
C PHE A 9 -6.55 2.50 3.72
N ASP A 10 -7.84 2.24 3.59
CA ASP A 10 -8.81 2.46 4.66
C ASP A 10 -8.66 1.44 5.80
N ALA A 11 -8.46 0.16 5.48
CA ALA A 11 -8.46 -0.92 6.46
C ALA A 11 -7.10 -1.15 7.15
N TYR A 12 -5.99 -0.97 6.43
CA TYR A 12 -4.64 -1.24 6.97
C TYR A 12 -3.85 0.04 7.27
N PHE A 13 -4.29 1.18 6.75
CA PHE A 13 -3.69 2.50 7.01
C PHE A 13 -4.72 3.48 7.59
N HIS A 14 -5.60 2.99 8.49
CA HIS A 14 -6.47 3.82 9.32
C HIS A 14 -5.66 4.82 10.18
N GLN A 15 -6.34 5.76 10.84
CA GLN A 15 -5.71 6.88 11.55
C GLN A 15 -4.62 6.48 12.55
N ASP A 16 -4.84 5.37 13.26
CA ASP A 16 -3.98 4.87 14.32
C ASP A 16 -3.25 3.57 13.92
N TRP A 17 -3.01 3.32 12.62
CA TRP A 17 -2.39 2.08 12.14
C TRP A 17 -1.03 1.75 12.78
N ARG A 18 -0.33 2.75 13.32
CA ARG A 18 0.92 2.60 14.08
C ARG A 18 0.75 1.88 15.42
N ASP A 19 -0.47 1.79 15.95
CA ASP A 19 -0.77 1.02 17.15
C ASP A 19 -0.82 -0.49 16.84
N ASP A 20 -1.18 -0.84 15.60
CA ASP A 20 -1.29 -2.23 15.13
C ASP A 20 -0.01 -2.71 14.43
N TYR A 21 0.72 -1.80 13.76
CA TYR A 21 1.89 -2.13 12.95
C TYR A 21 3.10 -1.24 13.27
N GLY A 22 4.28 -1.85 13.42
CA GLY A 22 5.55 -1.14 13.60
C GLY A 22 6.04 -0.44 12.35
N SER A 23 5.65 -0.91 11.16
CA SER A 23 6.01 -0.31 9.87
C SER A 23 4.92 -0.50 8.81
N SER A 24 4.95 0.31 7.77
CA SER A 24 4.00 0.17 6.66
C SER A 24 4.14 -1.17 5.91
N PHE A 25 5.31 -1.81 6.01
CA PHE A 25 5.52 -3.13 5.45
C PHE A 25 4.91 -4.24 6.28
N GLU A 26 4.82 -4.08 7.60
CA GLU A 26 4.09 -5.03 8.44
C GLU A 26 2.59 -5.04 8.09
N ALA A 27 2.00 -3.87 7.81
CA ALA A 27 0.64 -3.76 7.31
C ALA A 27 0.45 -4.45 5.94
N ALA A 28 1.42 -4.28 5.03
CA ALA A 28 1.41 -4.96 3.73
C ALA A 28 1.58 -6.49 3.86
N GLU A 29 2.45 -6.94 4.77
CA GLU A 29 2.63 -8.36 5.08
C GLU A 29 1.37 -8.97 5.71
N ASP A 30 0.69 -8.23 6.58
CA ASP A 30 -0.56 -8.65 7.19
C ASP A 30 -1.62 -8.86 6.11
N PHE A 31 -1.85 -7.86 5.25
CA PHE A 31 -2.71 -8.00 4.07
C PHE A 31 -2.34 -9.23 3.24
N ALA A 32 -1.04 -9.47 3.00
CA ALA A 32 -0.58 -10.58 2.19
C ALA A 32 -0.84 -11.97 2.82
N LYS A 33 -0.96 -12.03 4.16
CA LYS A 33 -1.21 -13.26 4.94
C LYS A 33 -2.69 -13.49 5.20
N THR A 34 -3.49 -12.44 5.37
CA THR A 34 -4.88 -12.51 5.80
C THR A 34 -5.87 -12.50 4.64
N GLU A 35 -5.57 -11.77 3.57
CA GLU A 35 -6.49 -11.56 2.47
C GLU A 35 -6.47 -12.70 1.43
N PRO A 36 -7.60 -12.95 0.74
CA PRO A 36 -7.65 -13.92 -0.35
C PRO A 36 -6.64 -13.60 -1.47
N ALA A 37 -6.15 -14.64 -2.15
CA ALA A 37 -5.20 -14.50 -3.26
C ALA A 37 -5.69 -13.57 -4.38
N GLU A 38 -7.00 -13.50 -4.59
CA GLU A 38 -7.63 -12.56 -5.53
C GLU A 38 -7.40 -11.09 -5.13
N ALA A 39 -7.59 -10.76 -3.85
CA ALA A 39 -7.34 -9.42 -3.34
C ALA A 39 -5.87 -9.02 -3.48
N LYS A 40 -4.93 -9.95 -3.21
CA LYS A 40 -3.48 -9.75 -3.46
C LYS A 40 -3.18 -9.47 -4.92
N THR A 41 -3.77 -10.25 -5.82
CA THR A 41 -3.59 -10.07 -7.27
C THR A 41 -4.12 -8.71 -7.74
N HIS A 42 -5.30 -8.32 -7.26
CA HIS A 42 -5.90 -7.02 -7.58
C HIS A 42 -5.07 -5.87 -7.04
N LEU A 43 -4.60 -5.95 -5.78
CA LEU A 43 -3.76 -4.92 -5.18
C LEU A 43 -2.43 -4.77 -5.92
N THR A 44 -1.75 -5.89 -6.22
CA THR A 44 -0.50 -5.89 -7.01
C THR A 44 -0.69 -5.25 -8.38
N SER A 45 -1.79 -5.57 -9.07
CA SER A 45 -2.11 -4.97 -10.38
C SER A 45 -2.38 -3.46 -10.26
N ALA A 46 -3.15 -3.05 -9.25
CA ALA A 46 -3.48 -1.64 -9.04
C ALA A 46 -2.23 -0.80 -8.69
N LEU A 47 -1.36 -1.32 -7.82
CA LEU A 47 -0.07 -0.72 -7.48
C LEU A 47 0.89 -0.65 -8.67
N SER A 48 0.94 -1.71 -9.48
CA SER A 48 1.74 -1.70 -10.72
C SER A 48 1.26 -0.62 -11.69
N GLY A 49 -0.05 -0.41 -11.81
CA GLY A 49 -0.62 0.67 -12.60
C GLY A 49 -0.30 2.08 -12.07
N LEU A 50 0.05 2.23 -10.78
CA LEU A 50 0.61 3.48 -10.28
C LEU A 50 2.03 3.69 -10.82
N LEU A 51 2.88 2.65 -10.84
CA LEU A 51 4.27 2.74 -11.29
C LEU A 51 4.42 3.15 -12.77
N GLU A 52 3.42 2.86 -13.60
CA GLU A 52 3.35 3.25 -15.01
C GLU A 52 3.17 4.76 -15.21
N ARG A 53 2.75 5.50 -14.17
CA ARG A 53 2.62 6.96 -14.25
C ARG A 53 4.00 7.61 -14.29
N GLU A 54 4.17 8.58 -15.19
CA GLU A 54 5.41 9.35 -15.34
C GLU A 54 5.81 10.06 -14.03
N LYS A 55 4.81 10.55 -13.28
CA LYS A 55 5.00 11.20 -11.98
C LYS A 55 4.16 10.51 -10.92
N LEU A 56 4.81 10.25 -9.78
CA LEU A 56 4.20 9.69 -8.58
C LEU A 56 4.54 10.59 -7.38
N PRO A 57 3.89 11.77 -7.24
CA PRO A 57 4.17 12.71 -6.16
C PRO A 57 3.86 12.11 -4.79
N GLN A 58 4.48 12.64 -3.73
CA GLN A 58 4.29 12.22 -2.34
C GLN A 58 2.80 12.09 -1.93
N ASP A 59 1.95 13.01 -2.39
CA ASP A 59 0.53 13.01 -2.07
C ASP A 59 -0.32 11.99 -2.87
N THR A 60 0.27 11.15 -3.72
CA THR A 60 -0.48 10.16 -4.53
C THR A 60 -1.32 9.24 -3.65
N LEU A 61 -0.80 8.84 -2.49
CA LEU A 61 -1.47 7.90 -1.58
C LEU A 61 -2.50 8.59 -0.67
N ASN A 62 -2.35 9.89 -0.40
CA ASN A 62 -3.26 10.65 0.46
C ASN A 62 -4.70 10.65 -0.08
N GLY A 63 -4.87 10.49 -1.40
CA GLY A 63 -6.18 10.43 -2.05
C GLY A 63 -6.88 9.08 -1.97
N LEU A 64 -6.24 8.04 -1.42
CA LEU A 64 -6.74 6.66 -1.36
C LEU A 64 -7.38 6.31 -0.01
N GLY A 65 -7.69 7.30 0.84
CA GLY A 65 -8.41 7.10 2.12
C GLY A 65 -7.52 6.81 3.33
N GLY A 66 -6.28 6.37 3.11
CA GLY A 66 -5.31 6.05 4.17
C GLY A 66 -4.58 7.25 4.77
N ASN A 67 -4.10 7.07 6.00
CA ASN A 67 -3.33 8.05 6.77
C ASN A 67 -1.81 7.85 6.65
N PHE A 68 -1.38 6.92 5.80
CA PHE A 68 0.02 6.65 5.58
C PHE A 68 0.67 7.64 4.61
N LYS A 69 1.85 8.10 4.99
CA LYS A 69 2.75 8.91 4.16
C LYS A 69 4.12 8.25 4.07
N PRO A 70 4.63 7.90 2.86
CA PRO A 70 5.95 7.28 2.71
C PRO A 70 7.10 8.07 3.33
N GLU A 71 7.03 9.41 3.30
CA GLU A 71 8.02 10.29 3.94
C GLU A 71 8.16 10.05 5.46
N SER A 72 7.11 9.56 6.14
CA SER A 72 7.17 9.21 7.57
C SER A 72 8.11 8.02 7.85
N GLU A 73 8.48 7.27 6.82
CA GLU A 73 9.45 6.16 6.86
C GLU A 73 10.68 6.45 5.99
N ASN A 74 10.93 7.71 5.63
CA ASN A 74 12.04 8.16 4.79
C ASN A 74 12.07 7.50 3.39
N MET A 75 10.91 7.33 2.75
CA MET A 75 10.81 6.75 1.41
C MET A 75 10.06 7.64 0.43
N GLU A 76 10.42 7.54 -0.84
CA GLU A 76 9.61 8.03 -1.93
C GLU A 76 8.42 7.09 -2.21
N VAL A 77 7.29 7.62 -2.70
CA VAL A 77 6.10 6.81 -3.02
C VAL A 77 6.45 5.65 -3.95
N ARG A 78 7.26 5.92 -4.98
CA ARG A 78 7.67 4.91 -5.96
C ARG A 78 8.45 3.77 -5.28
N GLU A 79 9.37 4.11 -4.37
CA GLU A 79 10.16 3.12 -3.64
C GLU A 79 9.28 2.26 -2.74
N TRP A 80 8.32 2.89 -2.06
CA TRP A 80 7.35 2.20 -1.22
C TRP A 80 6.48 1.24 -2.03
N VAL A 81 5.91 1.70 -3.16
CA VAL A 81 5.04 0.87 -4.02
C VAL A 81 5.79 -0.36 -4.54
N ILE A 82 7.06 -0.21 -4.94
CA ILE A 82 7.89 -1.35 -5.39
C ILE A 82 8.02 -2.39 -4.27
N LYS A 83 8.36 -1.97 -3.05
CA LYS A 83 8.53 -2.89 -1.92
C LYS A 83 7.24 -3.59 -1.53
N VAL A 84 6.10 -2.89 -1.55
CA VAL A 84 4.80 -3.52 -1.28
C VAL A 84 4.48 -4.60 -2.34
N ILE A 85 4.75 -4.34 -3.62
CA ILE A 85 4.58 -5.35 -4.67
C ILE A 85 5.47 -6.59 -4.42
N GLU A 86 6.73 -6.39 -3.97
CA GLU A 86 7.64 -7.50 -3.63
C GLU A 86 7.09 -8.36 -2.48
N ILE A 87 6.55 -7.73 -1.44
CA ILE A 87 5.91 -8.41 -0.29
C ILE A 87 4.70 -9.24 -0.74
N LEU A 88 3.83 -8.66 -1.57
CA LEU A 88 2.63 -9.32 -2.09
C LEU A 88 2.94 -10.48 -3.04
N SER A 89 4.14 -10.50 -3.64
CA SER A 89 4.57 -11.54 -4.58
C SER A 89 5.30 -12.71 -3.92
N THR A 90 5.74 -12.55 -2.68
CA THR A 90 6.51 -13.56 -1.92
C THR A 90 5.69 -14.34 -0.92
N SER A 91 4.48 -13.86 -0.59
CA SER A 91 3.57 -14.43 0.42
C SER A 91 2.36 -15.13 -0.22
#